data_AF-A0A1E3W707-F1
#
_entry.id   AF-A0A1E3W707-F1
#
_cell.length_a   1.000
_cell.length_b   1.000
_cell.length_c   1.000
_cell.angle_alpha   90.00
_cell.angle_beta   90.00
_cell.angle_gamma   90.00
#
_symmetry.space_group_name_H-M   'P 1'
#
loop_
_entity.id
_entity.type
_entity.pdbx_description
1 polymer ?
#
loop_
_entity_poly.entity_id
_entity_poly.type
_entity_poly.pdbx_seq_one_letter_code
_entity_poly.pdbx_strand_id
1 'polypeptide(L)'
;MVGDCTGHGVPGAFMTLIAWGLLDRMLISAPGDKPSEVLAGLHEGVQSLLGQDEMHGETDDGLEAGICFIDPKKQLMTFAGARFSLWRANQEGVIEIKGDREGLGYRRYPRARASATTPFRSMPATRSISPRTA
;
A
#
# COMPACT_ATOMS: atom_id res chain seq x y z
N MET A 1 5.86 0.59 -3.24
CA MET A 1 4.46 0.15 -3.08
C MET A 1 4.22 -1.02 -4.01
N VAL A 2 3.43 -1.98 -3.59
CA VAL A 2 2.79 -2.98 -4.47
C VAL A 2 1.29 -2.81 -4.30
N GLY A 3 0.52 -2.96 -5.37
CA GLY A 3 -0.92 -2.87 -5.29
C GLY A 3 -1.62 -3.69 -6.36
N ASP A 4 -2.87 -4.03 -6.06
CA ASP A 4 -3.82 -4.73 -6.92
C ASP A 4 -5.05 -3.85 -7.10
N CYS A 5 -5.31 -3.42 -8.33
CA CYS A 5 -6.41 -2.49 -8.63
C CYS A 5 -7.60 -3.26 -9.22
N THR A 6 -8.81 -2.77 -8.97
CA THR A 6 -10.00 -3.31 -9.64
C THR A 6 -9.99 -3.03 -11.14
N GLY A 7 -10.74 -3.85 -11.88
CA GLY A 7 -10.85 -3.78 -13.32
C GLY A 7 -9.74 -4.56 -14.05
N HIS A 8 -9.86 -4.64 -15.37
CA HIS A 8 -8.85 -5.25 -16.25
C HIS A 8 -8.87 -4.57 -17.61
N GLY A 9 -7.77 -4.65 -18.36
CA GLY A 9 -7.64 -3.92 -19.63
C GLY A 9 -7.63 -2.40 -19.39
N VAL A 10 -8.46 -1.66 -20.13
CA VAL A 10 -8.45 -0.20 -20.12
C VAL A 10 -8.85 0.39 -18.75
N PRO A 11 -9.96 -0.03 -18.09
CA PRO A 11 -10.29 0.44 -16.74
C PRO A 11 -9.17 0.18 -15.72
N GLY A 12 -8.57 -1.01 -15.73
CA GLY A 12 -7.48 -1.36 -14.80
C GLY A 12 -6.21 -0.54 -15.03
N ALA A 13 -5.89 -0.25 -16.30
CA ALA A 13 -4.78 0.65 -16.63
C ALA A 13 -5.02 2.08 -16.11
N PHE A 14 -6.26 2.57 -16.21
CA PHE A 14 -6.62 3.89 -15.70
C PHE A 14 -6.56 3.95 -14.17
N MET A 15 -7.03 2.92 -13.47
CA MET A 15 -6.89 2.79 -12.01
C MET A 15 -5.42 2.82 -11.57
N THR A 16 -4.55 2.14 -12.31
CA THR A 16 -3.11 2.14 -12.04
C THR A 16 -2.51 3.55 -12.17
N LEU A 17 -2.91 4.31 -13.20
CA LEU A 17 -2.45 5.70 -13.39
C LEU A 17 -2.96 6.64 -12.30
N ILE A 18 -4.23 6.48 -11.88
CA ILE A 18 -4.81 7.23 -10.75
C ILE A 18 -4.01 6.94 -9.47
N ALA A 19 -3.83 5.67 -9.13
CA ALA A 19 -3.10 5.26 -7.93
C ALA A 19 -1.65 5.78 -7.95
N TRP A 20 -0.98 5.70 -9.10
CA TRP A 20 0.38 6.24 -9.27
C TRP A 20 0.44 7.76 -9.06
N GLY A 21 -0.44 8.51 -9.73
CA GLY A 21 -0.46 9.97 -9.62
C GLY A 21 -0.80 10.47 -8.22
N LEU A 22 -1.69 9.77 -7.50
CA LEU A 22 -1.98 10.06 -6.10
C LEU A 22 -0.80 9.69 -5.20
N LEU A 23 -0.18 8.53 -5.40
CA LEU A 23 1.00 8.11 -4.64
C LEU A 23 2.12 9.14 -4.74
N ASP A 24 2.44 9.61 -5.94
CA ASP A 24 3.48 10.62 -6.18
C ASP A 24 3.19 11.92 -5.40
N ARG A 25 1.95 12.42 -5.47
CA ARG A 25 1.51 13.58 -4.69
C ARG A 25 1.64 13.35 -3.18
N MET A 26 1.22 12.18 -2.68
CA MET A 26 1.29 11.86 -1.25
C MET A 26 2.74 11.73 -0.77
N LEU A 27 3.65 11.20 -1.60
CA LEU A 27 5.07 11.12 -1.25
C LEU A 27 5.74 12.49 -1.18
N ILE A 28 5.28 13.47 -1.98
CA ILE A 28 5.76 14.85 -1.94
C ILE A 28 5.21 15.59 -0.71
N SER A 29 3.93 15.37 -0.37
CA SER A 29 3.25 16.11 0.70
C SER A 29 3.38 15.49 2.10
N ALA A 30 3.67 14.20 2.22
CA ALA A 30 3.73 13.51 3.50
C ALA A 30 5.01 13.88 4.30
N PRO A 31 4.88 14.46 5.50
CA PRO A 31 6.01 14.76 6.37
C PRO A 31 6.50 13.48 7.09
N GLY A 32 7.22 12.64 6.37
CA GLY A 32 8.09 11.60 6.96
C GLY A 32 7.48 10.22 7.21
N ASP A 33 8.37 9.21 7.18
CA ASP A 33 8.44 7.83 7.72
C ASP A 33 7.16 6.99 8.00
N LYS A 34 5.95 7.44 7.62
CA LYS A 34 4.66 6.83 7.95
C LYS A 34 3.89 6.37 6.70
N PRO A 35 4.04 5.10 6.28
CA PRO A 35 3.31 4.57 5.14
C PRO A 35 1.78 4.58 5.32
N SER A 36 1.26 4.55 6.56
CA SER A 36 -0.18 4.62 6.81
C SER A 36 -0.83 5.93 6.37
N GLU A 37 -0.12 7.05 6.46
CA GLU A 37 -0.64 8.36 6.04
C GLU A 37 -0.75 8.43 4.51
N VAL A 38 0.19 7.80 3.79
CA VAL A 38 0.12 7.66 2.33
C VAL A 38 -1.06 6.78 1.91
N LEU A 39 -1.33 5.68 2.63
CA LEU A 39 -2.50 4.84 2.37
C LEU A 39 -3.82 5.58 2.62
N ALA A 40 -3.90 6.38 3.69
CA ALA A 40 -5.08 7.20 3.97
C ALA A 40 -5.32 8.23 2.85
N GLY A 41 -4.27 8.94 2.42
CA GLY A 41 -4.36 9.89 1.32
C GLY A 41 -4.72 9.24 -0.02
N LEU A 42 -4.20 8.03 -0.29
CA LEU A 42 -4.61 7.23 -1.45
C LEU A 42 -6.09 6.86 -1.38
N HIS A 43 -6.58 6.40 -0.23
CA HIS A 43 -7.98 6.05 -0.05
C HIS A 43 -8.91 7.24 -0.35
N GLU A 44 -8.65 8.39 0.27
CA GLU A 44 -9.45 9.60 0.06
C GLU A 44 -9.36 10.13 -1.38
N GLY A 45 -8.15 10.13 -1.95
CA GLY A 45 -7.92 10.60 -3.31
C GLY A 45 -8.61 9.73 -4.37
N VAL A 46 -8.59 8.40 -4.20
CA VAL A 46 -9.31 7.50 -5.10
C VAL A 46 -10.81 7.68 -4.97
N GLN A 47 -11.33 7.81 -3.74
CA GLN A 47 -12.76 8.06 -3.54
C GLN A 47 -13.23 9.31 -4.27
N SER A 48 -12.51 10.43 -4.10
CA SER A 48 -12.89 11.68 -4.75
C SER A 48 -12.72 11.68 -6.28
N LEU A 49 -11.71 10.99 -6.82
CA LEU A 49 -11.52 10.94 -8.28
C LEU A 49 -12.52 10.03 -9.00
N LEU A 50 -13.01 9.00 -8.31
CA LEU A 50 -13.96 8.03 -8.87
C LEU A 50 -15.41 8.30 -8.46
N GLY A 51 -15.68 9.36 -7.68
CA GLY A 51 -17.02 9.65 -7.15
C GLY A 51 -17.54 8.58 -6.19
N GLN A 52 -16.64 7.89 -5.47
CA GLN A 52 -17.00 6.85 -4.51
C GLN A 52 -17.40 7.42 -3.14
N ASP A 53 -17.31 8.74 -2.97
CA ASP A 53 -17.88 9.49 -1.85
C ASP A 53 -19.37 9.81 -2.06
N GLU A 54 -19.93 9.53 -3.24
CA GLU A 54 -21.36 9.67 -3.53
C GLU A 54 -22.13 8.38 -3.19
N MET A 55 -23.38 8.54 -2.75
CA MET A 55 -24.26 7.41 -2.36
C MET A 55 -24.63 6.51 -3.55
N HIS A 56 -24.55 7.01 -4.78
CA HIS A 56 -24.96 6.32 -5.99
C HIS A 56 -23.86 6.48 -7.04
N GLY A 57 -23.25 5.38 -7.44
CA GLY A 57 -22.30 5.36 -8.55
C GLY A 57 -22.28 3.99 -9.21
N GLU A 58 -21.94 3.97 -10.49
CA GLU A 58 -22.08 2.78 -11.35
C GLU A 58 -21.08 1.68 -11.01
N THR A 59 -19.94 2.02 -10.41
CA THR A 59 -18.89 1.06 -10.05
C THR A 59 -18.49 1.19 -8.58
N ASP A 60 -17.93 0.14 -7.98
CA ASP A 60 -17.30 0.17 -6.65
C ASP A 60 -15.83 -0.21 -6.82
N ASP A 61 -15.11 0.68 -7.51
CA ASP A 61 -13.71 0.49 -7.87
C ASP A 61 -12.77 0.98 -6.77
N GLY A 62 -11.61 0.34 -6.68
CA GLY A 62 -10.63 0.62 -5.65
C GLY A 62 -9.32 -0.12 -5.88
N LEU A 63 -8.52 -0.21 -4.82
CA LEU A 63 -7.28 -0.98 -4.85
C LEU A 63 -6.96 -1.59 -3.48
N GLU A 64 -6.18 -2.65 -3.50
CA GLU A 64 -5.49 -3.23 -2.36
C GLU A 64 -4.01 -2.87 -2.48
N ALA A 65 -3.33 -2.56 -1.39
CA ALA A 65 -1.95 -2.09 -1.47
C ALA A 65 -1.12 -2.32 -0.21
N GLY A 66 0.18 -2.52 -0.40
CA GLY A 66 1.19 -2.53 0.64
C GLY A 66 2.29 -1.50 0.36
N ILE A 67 2.68 -0.74 1.39
CA ILE A 67 3.76 0.25 1.33
C ILE A 67 4.76 -0.03 2.44
N CYS A 68 6.03 -0.13 2.04
CA CYS A 68 7.16 -0.16 2.96
C CYS A 68 7.98 1.11 2.79
N PHE A 69 8.31 1.78 3.89
CA PHE A 69 9.38 2.78 3.92
C PHE A 69 10.60 2.16 4.59
N ILE A 70 11.78 2.36 3.98
CA ILE A 70 13.02 1.74 4.41
C ILE A 70 14.00 2.86 4.73
N ASP A 71 14.49 2.88 5.97
CA ASP A 71 15.61 3.71 6.40
C ASP A 71 16.86 2.83 6.58
N PRO A 72 17.79 2.80 5.62
CA PRO A 72 19.00 1.99 5.71
C PRO A 72 19.95 2.47 6.79
N LYS A 73 19.93 3.75 7.16
CA LYS A 73 20.81 4.30 8.20
C LYS A 73 20.36 3.82 9.58
N LYS A 74 19.05 3.80 9.81
CA LYS A 74 18.44 3.31 11.06
C LYS A 74 18.23 1.79 11.07
N GLN A 75 18.41 1.10 9.94
CA GLN A 75 18.06 -0.31 9.76
C GLN A 75 16.60 -0.59 10.17
N LEU A 76 15.71 0.31 9.78
CA LEU A 76 14.31 0.30 10.15
C LEU A 76 13.46 0.24 8.88
N MET A 77 12.50 -0.69 8.85
CA MET A 77 11.44 -0.70 7.86
C MET A 77 10.10 -0.47 8.56
N THR A 78 9.29 0.43 8.03
CA THR A 78 7.89 0.62 8.44
C THR A 78 6.99 0.14 7.33
N PHE A 79 5.96 -0.63 7.69
CA PHE A 79 5.00 -1.20 6.75
C PHE A 79 3.58 -0.75 7.10
N ALA A 80 2.78 -0.44 6.09
CA ALA A 80 1.33 -0.39 6.19
C ALA A 80 0.72 -1.12 5.00
N GLY A 81 -0.42 -1.79 5.23
CA GLY A 81 -1.12 -2.55 4.20
C GLY A 81 -2.63 -2.35 4.28
N ALA A 82 -3.29 -2.37 3.14
CA ALA A 82 -4.74 -2.31 2.97
C ALA A 82 -5.16 -3.54 2.17
N ARG A 83 -5.72 -4.55 2.86
CA ARG A 83 -5.95 -5.93 2.37
C ARG A 83 -4.71 -6.61 1.82
N PHE A 84 -3.53 -6.14 2.23
CA PHE A 84 -2.24 -6.63 1.78
C PHE A 84 -1.38 -6.95 3.01
N SER A 85 -0.89 -8.20 3.10
CA SER A 85 0.03 -8.62 4.16
C SER A 85 1.47 -8.60 3.67
N LEU A 86 2.40 -8.29 4.58
CA LEU A 86 3.83 -8.43 4.34
C LEU A 86 4.35 -9.70 5.01
N TRP A 87 5.01 -10.54 4.24
CA TRP A 87 5.62 -11.77 4.73
C TRP A 87 7.13 -11.57 4.87
N ARG A 88 7.68 -11.94 6.03
CA ARG A 88 9.13 -11.89 6.30
C ARG A 88 9.64 -13.29 6.58
N ALA A 89 10.57 -13.76 5.76
CA ALA A 89 11.27 -15.03 5.96
C ALA A 89 12.71 -14.77 6.43
N ASN A 90 13.14 -15.46 7.47
CA ASN A 90 14.53 -15.47 7.97
C ASN A 90 14.91 -16.88 8.47
N GLN A 91 16.08 -17.02 9.10
CA GLN A 91 16.55 -18.30 9.66
C GLN A 91 15.65 -18.85 10.79
N GLU A 92 14.86 -17.99 11.43
CA GLU A 92 13.95 -18.34 12.52
C GLU A 92 12.57 -18.76 12.01
N GLY A 93 12.31 -18.60 10.71
CA GLY A 93 11.06 -19.01 10.05
C GLY A 93 10.42 -17.89 9.24
N VAL A 94 9.11 -18.00 9.06
CA VAL A 94 8.30 -17.05 8.29
C VAL A 94 7.28 -16.41 9.22
N ILE A 95 7.24 -15.08 9.25
CA ILE A 95 6.21 -14.33 9.96
C ILE A 95 5.35 -13.54 8.97
N GLU A 96 4.06 -13.39 9.30
CA GLU A 96 3.13 -12.53 8.59
C GLU A 96 2.91 -11.24 9.40
N ILE A 97 3.07 -10.10 8.75
CA ILE A 97 2.65 -8.79 9.24
C ILE A 97 1.37 -8.44 8.51
N LYS A 98 0.24 -8.55 9.21
CA LYS A 98 -1.08 -8.31 8.64
C LYS A 98 -1.29 -6.84 8.36
N GLY A 99 -1.82 -6.54 7.19
CA GLY A 99 -2.40 -5.24 6.88
C GLY A 99 -3.83 -5.11 7.41
N ASP A 100 -4.42 -3.94 7.16
CA ASP A 100 -5.82 -3.66 7.46
C ASP A 100 -6.74 -4.56 6.61
N ARG A 101 -7.95 -4.81 7.11
CA ARG A 101 -8.97 -5.60 6.40
C ARG A 101 -9.70 -4.82 5.31
N GLU A 102 -9.50 -3.52 5.25
CA GLU A 102 -10.19 -2.61 4.35
C GLU A 102 -9.29 -2.20 3.19
N GLY A 103 -9.87 -2.25 1.98
CA GLY A 103 -9.23 -1.75 0.76
C GLY A 103 -9.26 -0.22 0.67
N LEU A 104 -8.70 0.31 -0.40
CA LEU A 104 -8.61 1.73 -0.68
C LEU A 104 -9.60 2.12 -1.77
N GLY A 105 -10.20 3.31 -1.69
CA GLY A 105 -11.05 3.84 -2.75
C GLY A 105 -12.48 3.31 -2.82
N TYR A 106 -12.75 2.09 -2.34
CA TYR A 106 -14.10 1.51 -2.39
C TYR A 106 -15.13 2.37 -1.61
N ARG A 107 -16.34 2.52 -2.15
CA ARG A 107 -17.45 3.29 -1.58
C ARG A 107 -17.89 2.78 -0.22
N ARG A 108 -17.80 1.45 -0.03
CA ARG A 108 -18.24 0.78 1.20
C ARG A 108 -17.43 1.15 2.44
N TYR A 109 -16.24 1.72 2.28
CA TYR A 109 -15.39 2.11 3.41
C TYR A 109 -15.54 3.60 3.71
N PRO A 110 -15.60 4.00 4.99
CA PRO A 110 -15.68 5.41 5.37
C PRO A 110 -14.46 6.18 4.88
N ARG A 111 -14.70 7.42 4.40
CA ARG A 111 -13.64 8.29 3.87
C ARG A 111 -12.49 8.53 4.84
N ALA A 112 -12.83 8.80 6.11
CA ALA A 112 -11.83 8.91 7.16
C ALA A 112 -11.54 7.52 7.74
N ARG A 113 -10.34 6.99 7.46
CA ARG A 113 -9.86 5.72 8.03
C ARG A 113 -8.55 5.89 8.78
N ALA A 114 -8.44 5.19 9.91
CA ALA A 114 -7.14 4.96 10.54
C ALA A 114 -6.49 3.75 9.89
N SER A 115 -5.23 3.88 9.46
CA SER A 115 -4.45 2.75 8.96
C SER A 115 -3.29 2.47 9.90
N ALA A 116 -3.02 1.19 10.17
CA ALA A 116 -1.92 0.83 11.07
C ALA A 116 -0.56 0.89 10.35
N THR A 117 0.44 1.47 11.02
CA THR A 117 1.86 1.34 10.63
C THR A 117 2.55 0.38 11.59
N THR A 118 3.17 -0.65 11.05
CA THR A 118 3.97 -1.62 11.81
C THR A 118 5.46 -1.39 11.55
N PRO A 119 6.23 -0.90 12.54
CA PRO A 119 7.69 -0.82 12.44
C PRO A 119 8.32 -2.20 12.71
N PHE A 120 9.39 -2.52 11.99
CA PHE A 120 10.26 -3.62 12.35
C PHE A 120 11.70 -3.39 11.87
N ARG A 121 12.66 -3.95 12.61
CA ARG A 121 14.07 -3.90 12.19
C ARG A 121 14.25 -4.63 10.87
N SER A 122 14.73 -3.93 9.85
CA SER A 122 15.18 -4.57 8.62
C SER A 122 16.47 -5.32 8.94
N MET A 123 16.61 -6.57 8.49
CA MET A 123 17.93 -7.21 8.50
C MET A 123 18.87 -6.43 7.59
N PRO A 124 20.18 -6.37 7.91
CA PRO A 124 21.17 -5.86 6.96
C PRO A 124 21.03 -6.63 5.65
N ALA A 125 21.07 -5.91 4.53
CA ALA A 125 20.93 -6.47 3.20
C ALA A 125 21.78 -7.75 3.09
N THR A 126 21.12 -8.89 3.06
CA THR A 126 21.82 -10.16 2.86
C THR A 126 22.40 -10.08 1.46
N ARG A 127 23.72 -10.21 1.34
CA ARG A 127 24.42 -10.26 0.05
C ARG A 127 23.65 -11.18 -0.90
N SER A 128 23.57 -10.74 -2.16
CA SER A 128 22.78 -11.35 -3.23
C SER A 128 22.71 -12.86 -3.14
N ILE A 129 21.51 -13.39 -3.30
CA ILE A 129 21.29 -14.80 -3.65
C ILE A 129 22.10 -15.03 -4.93
N SER A 130 23.29 -15.63 -4.77
CA SER A 130 24.07 -16.16 -5.87
C SER A 130 23.18 -17.22 -6.55
N PRO A 131 22.90 -17.14 -7.85
CA PRO A 131 22.20 -18.19 -8.54
C PRO A 131 23.05 -19.45 -8.40
N ARG A 132 22.52 -20.47 -7.72
CA ARG A 132 23.05 -21.82 -7.84
C ARG A 132 22.82 -22.23 -9.29
N THR A 133 23.87 -22.13 -10.09
CA THR A 133 24.00 -22.80 -11.38
C THR A 133 23.75 -24.29 -11.15
N ALA A 134 22.70 -24.81 -11.79
CA ALA A 134 22.57 -26.23 -12.09
C ALA A 134 23.45 -26.57 -13.30
#